data_AF-A0A833FYV8-F1
#
_entry.id   AF-A0A833FYV8-F1
#
_cell.length_a   1.000
_cell.length_b   1.000
_cell.length_c   1.000
_cell.angle_alpha   90.00
_cell.angle_beta   90.00
_cell.angle_gamma   90.00
#
_symmetry.space_group_name_H-M   'P 1'
#
loop_
_entity.id
_entity.type
_entity.pdbx_description
1 polymer ?
#
loop_
_entity_poly.entity_id
_entity_poly.type
_entity_poly.pdbx_seq_one_letter_code
_entity_poly.pdbx_strand_id
1 'polypeptide(L)'
;MPTATLIERALRRERLILIASIVVMTILAWAYLWSGAGMDMSMPGMVMGPMVWTSATALVTFLMWWVMMIAMMAPSAAPAVLLFAAIDSKQAGSRPTVGAGVFLAGYLLLWAVFSLLATLLQWFLELAGLMAMDMSVRGAQLAGGILLAAGLYQLSPLKT
;
A
#
# COMPACT_ATOMS: atom_id res chain seq x y z
N MET A 1 25.40 -33.81 12.46
CA MET A 1 24.78 -32.49 12.26
C MET A 1 23.40 -32.62 11.59
N PRO A 2 22.35 -33.07 12.31
CA PRO A 2 21.01 -33.29 11.75
C PRO A 2 20.06 -32.08 11.80
N THR A 3 20.41 -31.01 12.53
CA THR A 3 19.57 -29.82 12.71
C THR A 3 19.54 -28.91 11.48
N ALA A 4 20.63 -28.83 10.73
CA ALA A 4 20.74 -28.00 9.53
C ALA A 4 19.77 -28.45 8.41
N THR A 5 19.57 -29.77 8.24
CA THR A 5 18.70 -30.33 7.18
C THR A 5 17.21 -30.19 7.49
N LEU A 6 16.83 -30.16 8.77
CA LEU A 6 15.44 -29.92 9.19
C LEU A 6 15.03 -28.46 8.96
N ILE A 7 15.92 -27.51 9.26
CA ILE A 7 15.70 -26.07 9.03
C ILE A 7 15.59 -25.79 7.52
N GLU A 8 16.44 -26.40 6.69
CA GLU A 8 16.37 -26.22 5.23
C GLU A 8 15.06 -26.77 4.63
N ARG A 9 14.57 -27.92 5.14
CA ARG A 9 13.28 -28.48 4.73
C ARG A 9 12.11 -27.61 5.16
N ALA A 10 12.15 -27.06 6.38
CA ALA A 10 11.13 -26.14 6.88
C ALA A 10 11.05 -24.87 6.02
N LEU A 11 12.19 -24.23 5.75
CA LEU A 11 12.28 -23.03 4.90
C LEU A 11 11.82 -23.29 3.46
N ARG A 12 12.18 -24.44 2.86
CA ARG A 12 11.69 -24.82 1.51
C ARG A 12 10.18 -25.04 1.50
N ARG A 13 9.61 -25.65 2.54
CA ARG A 13 8.18 -25.90 2.65
C ARG A 13 7.40 -24.59 2.79
N GLU A 14 7.87 -23.68 3.63
CA GLU A 14 7.28 -22.34 3.77
C GLU A 14 7.35 -21.55 2.45
N ARG A 15 8.50 -21.56 1.77
CA ARG A 15 8.65 -20.94 0.46
C ARG A 15 7.71 -21.54 -0.58
N LEU A 16 7.51 -22.86 -0.57
CA LEU A 16 6.55 -23.53 -1.47
C LEU A 16 5.10 -23.15 -1.15
N ILE A 17 4.73 -23.06 0.14
CA ILE A 17 3.40 -22.62 0.56
C ILE A 17 3.14 -21.19 0.09
N LEU A 18 4.10 -20.27 0.31
CA LEU A 18 3.97 -18.88 -0.13
C LEU A 18 3.83 -18.77 -1.65
N ILE A 19 4.67 -19.47 -2.42
CA ILE A 19 4.58 -19.48 -3.89
C ILE A 19 3.23 -20.06 -4.34
N ALA A 20 2.79 -21.18 -3.76
CA ALA A 20 1.51 -21.79 -4.10
C ALA A 20 0.33 -20.84 -3.79
N SER A 21 0.34 -20.19 -2.63
CA SER A 21 -0.66 -19.20 -2.26
C SER A 21 -0.71 -18.02 -3.23
N ILE A 22 0.43 -17.48 -3.64
CA ILE A 22 0.51 -16.39 -4.61
C ILE A 22 -0.04 -16.82 -5.96
N VAL A 23 0.34 -18.01 -6.45
CA VAL A 23 -0.15 -18.54 -7.74
C VAL A 23 -1.66 -18.74 -7.71
N VAL A 24 -2.19 -19.33 -6.64
CA VAL A 24 -3.64 -19.52 -6.46
C VAL A 24 -4.36 -18.17 -6.42
N MET A 25 -3.90 -17.21 -5.62
CA MET A 25 -4.49 -15.86 -5.59
C MET A 25 -4.45 -15.17 -6.95
N THR A 26 -3.35 -15.31 -7.68
CA THR A 26 -3.20 -14.73 -9.02
C THR A 26 -4.21 -15.35 -10.00
N ILE A 27 -4.35 -16.68 -10.01
CA ILE A 27 -5.33 -17.37 -10.86
C ILE A 27 -6.75 -16.95 -10.51
N LEU A 28 -7.08 -16.86 -9.21
CA LEU A 28 -8.40 -16.43 -8.75
C LEU A 28 -8.71 -14.98 -9.15
N ALA A 29 -7.73 -14.07 -9.03
CA ALA A 29 -7.88 -12.69 -9.45
C ALA A 29 -8.11 -12.59 -10.96
N TRP A 30 -7.35 -13.35 -11.76
CA TRP A 30 -7.55 -13.43 -13.21
C TRP A 30 -8.91 -14.02 -13.60
N ALA A 31 -9.35 -15.08 -12.93
CA ALA A 31 -10.66 -15.67 -13.16
C ALA A 31 -11.80 -14.69 -12.82
N TYR A 32 -11.62 -13.89 -11.77
CA TYR A 32 -12.56 -12.84 -11.37
C TYR A 32 -12.60 -11.68 -12.38
N LEU A 33 -11.46 -11.23 -12.90
CA LEU A 33 -11.44 -10.24 -13.98
C LEU A 33 -12.12 -10.78 -15.25
N TRP A 34 -11.84 -12.03 -15.60
CA TRP A 34 -12.42 -12.67 -16.79
C TRP A 34 -13.94 -12.86 -16.69
N SER A 35 -14.49 -12.99 -15.47
CA SER A 35 -15.93 -13.11 -15.26
C SER A 35 -16.69 -11.79 -15.46
N GLY A 36 -15.99 -10.69 -15.78
CA GLY A 36 -16.60 -9.37 -15.96
C GLY A 36 -16.78 -8.59 -14.67
N ALA A 37 -16.39 -9.15 -13.53
CA ALA A 37 -16.50 -8.49 -12.24
C ALA A 37 -15.49 -7.32 -12.16
N GLY A 38 -16.04 -6.10 -12.11
CA GLY A 38 -15.26 -4.85 -12.12
C GLY A 38 -15.21 -4.11 -13.47
N MET A 39 -15.66 -4.71 -14.57
CA MET A 39 -15.77 -4.03 -15.87
C MET A 39 -17.07 -3.24 -16.04
N ASP A 40 -18.11 -3.61 -15.28
CA ASP A 40 -19.37 -2.86 -15.20
C ASP A 40 -19.64 -2.50 -13.73
N MET A 41 -19.04 -1.41 -13.26
CA MET A 41 -19.31 -0.82 -11.94
C MET A 41 -20.67 -0.07 -11.93
N SER A 42 -21.51 -0.26 -12.95
CA SER A 42 -22.86 0.28 -13.03
C SER A 42 -23.85 -0.66 -12.32
N MET A 43 -23.72 -0.82 -11.00
CA MET A 43 -24.76 -1.52 -10.21
C MET A 43 -26.09 -0.75 -10.38
N PRO A 44 -27.10 -1.30 -11.08
CA PRO A 44 -28.31 -0.56 -11.38
C PRO A 44 -29.08 -0.32 -10.08
N GLY A 45 -29.17 0.93 -9.65
CA GLY A 45 -29.98 1.34 -8.48
C GLY A 45 -29.20 1.87 -7.28
N MET A 46 -27.87 1.78 -7.24
CA MET A 46 -27.07 2.52 -6.25
C MET A 46 -26.45 3.76 -6.88
N VAL A 47 -27.27 4.81 -6.99
CA VAL A 47 -26.75 6.16 -7.25
C VAL A 47 -26.05 6.61 -5.97
N MET A 48 -24.75 6.30 -5.85
CA MET A 48 -23.91 6.88 -4.82
C MET A 48 -23.86 8.38 -5.07
N GLY A 49 -24.64 9.14 -4.30
CA GLY A 49 -24.60 10.59 -4.33
C GLY A 49 -23.19 11.10 -4.00
N PRO A 50 -22.87 12.36 -4.34
CA PRO A 50 -21.58 12.96 -3.99
C PRO A 50 -21.30 12.76 -2.50
N MET A 51 -20.10 12.26 -2.19
CA MET A 51 -19.69 12.04 -0.80
C MET A 51 -19.78 13.36 -0.05
N VAL A 52 -20.60 13.40 1.01
CA VAL A 52 -20.67 14.57 1.89
C VAL A 52 -19.49 14.52 2.85
N TRP A 53 -18.60 15.50 2.74
CA TRP A 53 -17.48 15.64 3.66
C TRP A 53 -17.96 16.12 5.03
N THR A 54 -17.81 15.25 6.01
CA THR A 54 -18.03 15.47 7.43
C THR A 54 -16.75 15.06 8.16
N SER A 55 -16.60 15.43 9.43
CA SER A 55 -15.47 14.96 10.25
C SER A 55 -15.39 13.43 10.30
N ALA A 56 -16.54 12.75 10.31
CA ALA A 56 -16.62 11.29 10.29
C ALA A 56 -16.14 10.70 8.96
N THR A 57 -16.59 11.22 7.81
CA THR A 57 -16.17 10.71 6.50
C THR A 57 -14.70 11.03 6.23
N ALA A 58 -14.21 12.19 6.67
CA ALA A 58 -12.78 12.51 6.62
C ALA A 58 -11.92 11.54 7.45
N LEU A 59 -12.37 11.19 8.67
CA LEU A 59 -11.67 10.22 9.51
C LEU A 59 -11.65 8.83 8.87
N VAL A 60 -12.78 8.39 8.30
CA VAL A 60 -12.85 7.09 7.60
C VAL A 60 -11.92 7.06 6.39
N THR A 61 -11.92 8.10 5.56
CA THR A 61 -11.02 8.20 4.41
C THR A 61 -9.56 8.23 4.84
N PHE A 62 -9.22 8.97 5.90
CA PHE A 62 -7.88 8.96 6.49
C PHE A 62 -7.46 7.56 6.96
N LEU A 63 -8.31 6.88 7.73
CA LEU A 63 -8.03 5.53 8.23
C LEU A 63 -7.90 4.54 7.07
N MET A 64 -8.72 4.65 6.03
CA MET A 64 -8.62 3.84 4.82
C MET A 64 -7.24 4.00 4.16
N TRP A 65 -6.81 5.23 3.89
CA TRP A 65 -5.48 5.52 3.33
C TRP A 65 -4.36 5.01 4.24
N TRP A 66 -4.48 5.21 5.55
CA TRP A 66 -3.44 4.85 6.52
C TRP A 66 -3.28 3.34 6.66
N VAL A 67 -4.38 2.62 6.86
CA VAL A 67 -4.38 1.16 6.97
C VAL A 67 -3.90 0.51 5.67
N MET A 68 -4.32 1.03 4.51
CA MET A 68 -3.88 0.51 3.22
C MET A 68 -2.37 0.69 3.01
N MET A 69 -1.83 1.87 3.32
CA MET A 69 -0.40 2.13 3.23
C MET A 69 0.40 1.22 4.17
N ILE A 70 -0.06 1.06 5.41
CA ILE A 70 0.55 0.11 6.36
C ILE A 70 0.50 -1.31 5.79
N ALA A 71 -0.65 -1.78 5.31
CA ALA A 71 -0.83 -3.14 4.82
C ALA A 71 0.07 -3.45 3.61
N MET A 72 0.26 -2.50 2.69
CA MET A 72 1.05 -2.71 1.48
C MET A 72 2.54 -2.45 1.67
N MET A 73 2.93 -1.50 2.52
CA MET A 73 4.32 -1.08 2.68
C MET A 73 5.00 -1.69 3.91
N ALA A 74 4.27 -2.08 4.97
CA ALA A 74 4.88 -2.82 6.08
C ALA A 74 5.60 -4.11 5.65
N PRO A 75 5.12 -4.88 4.64
CA PRO A 75 5.86 -6.01 4.08
C PRO A 75 7.22 -5.61 3.47
N SER A 76 7.32 -4.41 2.87
CA SER A 76 8.57 -3.92 2.25
C SER A 76 9.58 -3.43 3.29
N ALA A 77 9.12 -3.01 4.47
CA ALA A 77 9.97 -2.64 5.60
C ALA A 77 10.49 -3.86 6.37
N ALA A 78 9.83 -5.02 6.28
CA ALA A 78 10.20 -6.23 7.03
C ALA A 78 11.66 -6.69 6.82
N PRO A 79 12.23 -6.72 5.60
CA PRO A 79 13.63 -7.07 5.40
C PRO A 79 14.62 -6.08 6.03
N ALA A 80 14.31 -4.79 5.99
CA ALA A 80 15.14 -3.74 6.58
C ALA A 80 15.12 -3.80 8.12
N VAL A 81 13.96 -4.05 8.72
CA VAL A 81 13.81 -4.25 10.17
C VAL A 81 14.53 -5.51 10.63
N LEU A 82 14.43 -6.61 9.89
CA LEU A 82 15.14 -7.86 10.18
C LEU A 82 16.66 -7.70 10.03
N LEU A 83 17.14 -6.93 9.05
CA LEU A 83 18.56 -6.60 8.90
C LEU A 83 19.06 -5.74 10.07
N PHE A 84 18.30 -4.72 10.46
CA PHE A 84 18.63 -3.89 11.62
C PHE A 84 18.69 -4.72 12.89
N ALA A 85 17.70 -5.60 13.12
CA ALA A 85 17.70 -6.55 14.23
C ALA A 85 18.87 -7.56 14.18
N ALA A 86 19.28 -8.01 12.99
CA ALA A 86 20.42 -8.91 12.80
C ALA A 86 21.77 -8.23 13.07
N ILE A 87 21.90 -6.94 12.73
CA ILE A 87 23.09 -6.13 13.00
C ILE A 87 23.18 -5.75 14.49
N ASP A 88 22.04 -5.42 15.09
CA ASP A 88 21.93 -5.02 16.49
C ASP A 88 22.12 -6.21 17.45
N SER A 89 21.57 -7.39 17.13
CA SER A 89 21.80 -8.62 17.90
C SER A 89 23.26 -9.10 17.90
N LYS A 90 24.07 -8.68 16.91
CA LYS A 90 25.51 -8.92 16.89
C LYS A 90 26.32 -7.91 17.72
N GLN A 91 25.74 -6.76 18.07
CA GLN A 91 26.44 -5.67 18.75
C GLN A 91 26.04 -5.49 20.22
N ALA A 92 24.80 -5.79 20.60
CA ALA A 92 24.27 -5.36 21.90
C ALA A 92 23.98 -6.52 22.85
N GLY A 93 24.85 -6.69 23.85
CA GLY A 93 24.60 -7.49 25.04
C GLY A 93 23.51 -6.95 25.98
N SER A 94 22.83 -5.81 25.72
CA SER A 94 21.75 -5.27 26.56
C SER A 94 21.01 -4.03 25.97
N ARG A 95 20.21 -4.15 24.87
CA ARG A 95 18.94 -3.40 24.60
C ARG A 95 18.41 -3.52 23.14
N PRO A 96 18.04 -4.72 22.66
CA PRO A 96 17.68 -4.90 21.23
C PRO A 96 16.31 -4.36 20.81
N THR A 97 15.42 -4.06 21.75
CA THR A 97 14.01 -3.80 21.48
C THR A 97 13.65 -2.33 21.28
N VAL A 98 14.50 -1.40 21.73
CA VAL A 98 14.20 0.04 21.66
C VAL A 98 14.37 0.57 20.23
N GLY A 99 15.37 0.11 19.49
CA GLY A 99 15.65 0.58 18.12
C GLY A 99 14.56 0.19 17.12
N ALA A 100 14.11 -1.06 17.15
CA ALA A 100 13.05 -1.54 16.26
C ALA A 100 11.69 -0.87 16.53
N GLY A 101 11.35 -0.64 17.81
CA GLY A 101 10.11 0.05 18.19
C GLY A 101 10.09 1.52 17.75
N VAL A 102 11.21 2.24 17.93
CA VAL A 102 11.34 3.64 17.48
C VAL A 102 11.30 3.75 15.96
N PHE A 103 11.96 2.84 15.24
CA PHE A 103 11.91 2.79 13.78
C PHE A 103 10.48 2.56 13.27
N LEU A 104 9.78 1.56 13.83
CA LEU A 104 8.40 1.26 13.47
C LEU A 104 7.47 2.45 13.78
N ALA A 105 7.63 3.10 14.93
CA ALA A 105 6.85 4.28 15.29
C ALA A 105 7.07 5.44 14.31
N GLY A 106 8.33 5.74 13.95
CA GLY A 106 8.65 6.77 12.96
C GLY A 106 8.08 6.43 11.58
N TYR A 107 8.14 5.17 11.18
CA TYR A 107 7.57 4.66 9.93
C TYR A 107 6.04 4.80 9.89
N LEU A 108 5.33 4.39 10.95
CA LEU A 108 3.87 4.54 11.05
C LEU A 108 3.44 6.01 11.08
N LEU A 109 4.23 6.88 11.73
CA LEU A 109 3.98 8.31 11.77
C LEU A 109 4.18 8.97 10.40
N LEU A 110 5.21 8.58 9.65
CA LEU A 110 5.42 9.05 8.29
C LEU A 110 4.24 8.68 7.39
N TRP A 111 3.74 7.43 7.51
CA TRP A 111 2.54 7.01 6.80
C TRP A 111 1.28 7.74 7.25
N ALA A 112 1.15 8.05 8.54
CA ALA A 112 0.02 8.86 9.01
C ALA A 112 0.04 10.26 8.36
N VAL A 113 1.21 10.91 8.30
CA VAL A 113 1.34 12.21 7.63
C VAL A 113 1.00 12.10 6.15
N PHE A 114 1.50 11.09 5.45
CA PHE A 114 1.18 10.86 4.04
C PHE A 114 -0.33 10.64 3.82
N SER A 115 -0.97 9.81 4.64
CA SER A 115 -2.40 9.51 4.52
C SER A 115 -3.28 10.72 4.83
N LEU A 116 -2.84 11.60 5.73
CA LEU A 116 -3.49 12.89 5.95
C LEU A 116 -3.41 13.76 4.69
N LEU A 117 -2.23 13.88 4.09
CA LEU A 117 -2.05 14.64 2.85
C LEU A 117 -2.89 14.05 1.70
N ALA A 118 -2.94 12.73 1.56
CA ALA A 118 -3.76 12.05 0.56
C ALA A 118 -5.26 12.33 0.76
N THR A 119 -5.73 12.29 2.02
CA THR A 119 -7.13 12.60 2.35
C THR A 119 -7.48 14.05 2.04
N LEU A 120 -6.60 15.00 2.39
CA LEU A 120 -6.79 16.42 2.08
C LEU A 120 -6.76 16.68 0.57
N LEU A 121 -5.86 16.01 -0.16
CA LEU A 121 -5.78 16.11 -1.61
C LEU A 121 -7.04 15.56 -2.26
N GLN A 122 -7.52 14.39 -1.83
CA GLN A 122 -8.76 13.81 -2.31
C GLN A 122 -9.96 14.74 -2.03
N TRP A 123 -10.06 15.26 -0.81
CA TRP A 123 -11.09 16.23 -0.44
C TRP A 123 -11.05 17.47 -1.36
N PHE A 124 -9.86 18.04 -1.59
CA PHE A 124 -9.69 19.17 -2.49
C PHE A 124 -10.09 18.85 -3.94
N LEU A 125 -9.70 17.69 -4.47
CA LEU A 125 -10.04 17.27 -5.83
C LEU A 125 -11.55 17.04 -6.01
N GLU A 126 -12.22 16.50 -5.00
CA GLU A 126 -13.67 16.33 -4.99
C GLU A 126 -14.39 17.69 -4.91
N LEU A 127 -13.93 18.61 -4.05
CA LEU A 127 -14.47 19.98 -3.97
C LEU A 127 -14.26 20.77 -5.28
N ALA A 128 -13.12 20.61 -5.93
CA ALA A 128 -12.82 21.23 -7.22
C ALA A 128 -13.60 20.60 -8.38
N GLY A 129 -14.36 19.53 -8.14
CA GLY A 129 -15.06 18.78 -9.18
C GLY A 129 -14.11 18.08 -10.16
N LEU A 130 -12.83 17.90 -9.80
CA LEU A 130 -11.80 17.28 -10.63
C LEU A 130 -11.76 15.76 -10.47
N MET A 131 -12.54 15.19 -9.55
CA MET A 131 -12.66 13.75 -9.32
C MET A 131 -14.09 13.28 -9.57
N ALA A 132 -14.25 12.22 -10.36
CA ALA A 132 -15.51 11.54 -10.56
C ALA A 132 -15.76 10.52 -9.45
N MET A 133 -17.02 10.05 -9.36
CA MET A 133 -17.46 9.16 -8.28
C MET A 133 -16.82 7.78 -8.33
N ASP A 134 -16.20 7.43 -9.45
CA ASP A 134 -15.36 6.24 -9.66
C ASP A 134 -13.88 6.49 -9.32
N MET A 135 -13.56 7.61 -8.65
CA MET A 135 -12.20 8.07 -8.34
C MET A 135 -11.35 8.38 -9.59
N SER A 136 -11.97 8.50 -10.78
CA SER A 136 -11.26 8.94 -11.99
C SER A 136 -11.07 10.45 -12.00
N VAL A 137 -9.97 10.89 -12.61
CA VAL A 137 -9.73 12.32 -12.84
C VAL A 137 -10.66 12.82 -13.94
N ARG A 138 -11.44 13.86 -13.67
CA ARG A 138 -12.32 14.49 -14.66
C ARG A 138 -11.49 15.29 -15.66
N GLY A 139 -11.51 14.84 -16.91
CA GLY A 139 -10.90 15.53 -18.05
C GLY A 139 -9.59 14.89 -18.52
N ALA A 140 -9.59 14.45 -19.78
CA ALA A 140 -8.46 13.78 -20.42
C ALA A 140 -7.17 14.63 -20.43
N GLN A 141 -7.30 15.96 -20.45
CA GLN A 141 -6.18 16.90 -20.45
C GLN A 141 -5.45 16.92 -19.10
N LEU A 142 -6.19 16.90 -17.99
CA LEU A 142 -5.61 16.86 -16.65
C LEU A 142 -4.91 15.51 -16.41
N ALA A 143 -5.58 14.41 -16.77
CA ALA A 143 -5.00 13.08 -16.70
C ALA A 143 -3.73 12.95 -17.56
N GLY A 144 -3.78 13.44 -18.82
CA GLY A 144 -2.62 13.46 -19.71
C GLY A 144 -1.47 14.32 -19.18
N GLY A 145 -1.77 15.50 -18.63
CA GLY A 145 -0.78 16.37 -18.01
C GLY A 145 -0.09 15.73 -16.79
N ILE A 146 -0.87 15.08 -15.92
CA ILE A 146 -0.35 14.33 -14.77
C ILE A 146 0.56 13.19 -15.24
N LEU A 147 0.14 12.41 -16.25
CA LEU A 147 0.94 11.31 -16.79
C LEU A 147 2.24 11.81 -17.45
N LEU A 148 2.19 12.90 -18.21
CA LEU A 148 3.37 13.50 -18.80
C LEU A 148 4.33 14.02 -17.72
N ALA A 149 3.82 14.70 -16.69
CA ALA A 149 4.63 15.16 -15.56
C ALA A 149 5.28 13.99 -14.81
N ALA A 150 4.54 12.93 -14.54
CA ALA A 150 5.05 11.72 -13.89
C ALA A 150 6.11 11.02 -14.76
N GLY A 151 5.88 10.93 -16.08
CA GLY A 151 6.84 10.37 -17.04
C GLY A 151 8.12 11.21 -17.12
N LEU A 152 7.99 12.53 -17.19
CA LEU A 152 9.14 13.44 -17.18
C LEU A 152 9.93 13.32 -15.87
N TYR A 153 9.27 13.25 -14.72
CA TYR A 153 9.93 13.02 -13.44
C TYR A 153 10.68 11.68 -13.41
N GLN A 154 10.05 10.58 -13.87
CA GLN A 154 10.67 9.25 -13.94
C GLN A 154 11.89 9.19 -14.88
N LEU A 155 11.88 9.95 -15.97
CA LEU A 155 12.97 10.03 -16.95
C LEU A 155 14.01 11.10 -16.58
N SER A 156 13.69 12.01 -15.65
CA SER A 156 14.63 13.04 -15.22
C SER A 156 15.76 12.45 -14.37
N PRO A 157 16.96 13.06 -14.42
CA PRO A 157 18.05 12.73 -13.52
C PRO A 157 17.82 13.22 -12.08
N LEU A 158 16.67 13.84 -11.76
CA LEU A 158 16.37 14.33 -10.39
C LEU A 158 16.06 13.20 -9.40
N LYS A 159 15.88 11.96 -9.87
CA LYS A 159 15.64 10.79 -9.01
C LYS A 159 16.93 10.13 -8.49
N THR A 160 18.10 10.56 -8.98
CA THR A 160 19.43 10.02 -8.63
C THR A 160 20.23 11.06 -7.86
#